data_AF-A0A316RPC4-F1
#
_entry.id   AF-A0A316RPC4-F1
#
_cell.length_a   1.000
_cell.length_b   1.000
_cell.length_c   1.000
_cell.angle_alpha   90.00
_cell.angle_beta   90.00
_cell.angle_gamma   90.00
#
_symmetry.space_group_name_H-M   'P 1'
#
loop_
_entity.id
_entity.type
_entity.pdbx_description
1 polymer ?
#
loop_
_entity_poly.entity_id
_entity_poly.type
_entity_poly.pdbx_seq_one_letter_code
_entity_poly.pdbx_strand_id
1 'polypeptide(L)' 'MTGTLVNAAAIVAGGTLGLCFRRGLPAAVQDAAMQAGGLGVCMISLAGILEQMLRAGPDGTITSAGGM' A
#
# COMPACT_ATOMS: atom_id res chain seq x y z
N MET A 1 19.82 -2.72 -4.89
CA MET A 1 19.59 -1.36 -5.43
C MET A 1 18.98 -1.37 -6.82
N THR A 2 19.44 -2.24 -7.73
CA THR A 2 18.90 -2.36 -9.09
C THR A 2 17.38 -2.61 -9.11
N GLY A 3 16.86 -3.49 -8.26
CA GLY A 3 15.41 -3.75 -8.18
C GLY A 3 14.59 -2.52 -7.73
N THR A 4 15.11 -1.70 -6.83
CA THR A 4 14.46 -0.46 -6.38
C THR A 4 14.39 0.56 -7.50
N LEU A 5 15.47 0.69 -8.27
CA LEU A 5 15.55 1.60 -9.43
C LEU A 5 14.59 1.17 -10.55
N VAL A 6 14.52 -0.13 -10.83
CA VAL A 6 13.61 -0.70 -11.83
C VAL A 6 12.15 -0.52 -11.41
N ASN A 7 11.82 -0.75 -10.15
CA ASN A 7 10.47 -0.52 -9.63
C ASN A 7 10.07 0.97 -9.75
N ALA A 8 10.93 1.88 -9.30
CA ALA A 8 10.69 3.31 -9.43
C ALA A 8 10.50 3.74 -10.90
N ALA A 9 11.33 3.25 -11.81
CA ALA A 9 11.19 3.51 -13.24
C ALA A 9 9.86 2.98 -13.81
N ALA A 10 9.42 1.79 -13.38
CA ALA A 10 8.15 1.22 -13.80
C ALA A 10 6.94 2.04 -13.31
N ILE A 11 6.98 2.56 -12.08
CA ILE A 11 5.93 3.45 -11.54
C ILE A 11 5.86 4.74 -12.37
N VAL A 12 7.01 5.36 -12.67
CA VAL A 12 7.05 6.59 -13.48
C VAL A 12 6.55 6.35 -14.90
N ALA A 13 6.97 5.25 -15.54
CA ALA A 13 6.53 4.90 -16.89
C ALA A 13 5.03 4.55 -16.93
N GLY A 14 4.54 3.74 -15.98
CA GLY A 14 3.12 3.39 -15.88
C GLY A 14 2.25 4.60 -15.57
N GLY A 15 2.71 5.50 -14.70
CA GLY A 15 2.02 6.75 -14.35
C GLY A 15 1.94 7.72 -15.53
N THR A 16 3.04 7.93 -16.26
CA THR A 16 3.06 8.80 -17.44
C THR A 16 2.20 8.24 -18.57
N LEU A 17 2.28 6.95 -18.85
CA LEU A 17 1.38 6.28 -19.80
C LEU A 17 -0.08 6.38 -19.36
N GLY A 18 -0.38 6.12 -18.08
CA GLY A 18 -1.73 6.24 -17.52
C GLY A 18 -2.32 7.66 -17.65
N LEU A 19 -1.50 8.71 -17.51
CA LEU A 19 -1.91 10.10 -17.74
C LEU A 19 -2.18 10.39 -19.21
N CYS A 20 -1.34 9.89 -20.13
CA CYS A 20 -1.57 10.04 -21.58
C CYS A 20 -2.84 9.32 -22.05
N PHE A 21 -3.16 8.15 -21.49
CA PHE A 21 -4.32 7.34 -21.87
C PHE A 21 -5.56 7.52 -20.96
N ARG A 22 -5.55 8.50 -20.04
CA ARG A 22 -6.61 8.74 -19.04
C ARG A 22 -8.02 8.89 -19.65
N ARG A 23 -8.12 9.41 -20.88
CA ARG A 23 -9.41 9.59 -21.59
C ARG A 23 -10.04 8.29 -22.10
N GLY A 24 -9.29 7.17 -22.13
CA GLY A 24 -9.78 5.86 -22.58
C GLY A 24 -10.23 4.93 -21.45
N LEU A 25 -10.01 5.29 -20.18
CA LEU A 25 -10.32 4.42 -19.05
C LEU A 25 -11.77 4.60 -18.58
N PRO A 26 -12.58 3.53 -18.49
CA PRO A 26 -13.94 3.62 -17.96
C PRO A 26 -13.96 4.18 -16.55
N ALA A 27 -14.95 5.03 -16.23
CA ALA A 27 -15.09 5.64 -14.90
C ALA A 27 -15.10 4.59 -13.78
N ALA A 28 -15.78 3.46 -13.99
CA ALA A 28 -15.81 2.34 -13.04
C ALA A 28 -14.43 1.77 -12.70
N VAL A 29 -13.48 1.76 -13.65
CA VAL A 29 -12.10 1.29 -13.40
C VAL A 29 -11.34 2.30 -12.55
N GLN A 30 -11.54 3.60 -12.79
CA GLN A 30 -10.93 4.66 -11.97
C GLN A 30 -11.48 4.64 -10.54
N ASP A 31 -12.80 4.49 -10.38
CA ASP A 31 -13.44 4.42 -9.06
C ASP A 31 -13.00 3.19 -8.28
N ALA A 32 -12.96 2.02 -8.93
CA ALA A 32 -12.48 0.79 -8.30
C ALA A 32 -11.02 0.91 -7.87
N ALA A 33 -10.15 1.50 -8.71
CA ALA A 33 -8.75 1.73 -8.38
C ALA A 33 -8.59 2.70 -7.20
N MET A 34 -9.38 3.78 -7.17
CA MET A 34 -9.37 4.75 -6.07
C MET A 34 -9.83 4.12 -4.76
N GLN A 35 -10.91 3.34 -4.79
CA GLN A 35 -11.44 2.64 -3.62
C GLN A 35 -10.46 1.57 -3.10
N ALA A 36 -9.87 0.78 -4.00
CA ALA A 36 -8.86 -0.21 -3.64
C ALA A 36 -7.61 0.44 -3.05
N GLY A 37 -7.15 1.56 -3.62
CA GLY A 37 -6.03 2.34 -3.09
C GLY A 37 -6.31 2.85 -1.68
N GLY A 38 -7.49 3.45 -1.45
CA GLY A 38 -7.90 3.91 -0.12
C GLY A 38 -7.96 2.78 0.92
N LEU A 39 -8.59 1.66 0.56
CA LEU A 39 -8.66 0.47 1.42
C LEU A 39 -7.27 -0.10 1.72
N GLY A 40 -6.38 -0.15 0.73
CA GLY A 40 -5.00 -0.58 0.89
C GLY A 40 -4.25 0.28 1.91
N VAL A 41 -4.33 1.60 1.79
CA VAL A 41 -3.70 2.54 2.73
C VAL A 41 -4.26 2.38 4.14
N CYS A 42 -5.57 2.18 4.31
CA CYS A 42 -6.17 1.89 5.61
C CYS A 42 -5.58 0.62 6.25
N MET A 43 -5.42 -0.44 5.48
CA MET A 43 -4.85 -1.71 5.96
C MET A 43 -3.38 -1.58 6.33
N ILE A 44 -2.58 -0.89 5.50
CA ILE A 44 -1.16 -0.62 5.78
C ILE A 44 -1.01 0.18 7.08
N SER A 45 -1.88 1.19 7.29
CA SER A 45 -1.86 2.02 8.49
C SER A 45 -2.25 1.22 9.73
N LEU A 46 -3.30 0.39 9.63
CA LEU A 46 -3.74 -0.48 10.71
C LEU A 46 -2.64 -1.48 11.07
N ALA A 47 -2.01 -2.12 10.09
CA ALA A 47 -0.90 -3.04 10.31
C ALA A 47 0.25 -2.35 11.04
N GLY A 48 0.65 -1.15 10.62
CA GLY A 48 1.71 -0.39 11.28
C GLY A 48 1.38 -0.01 12.74
N ILE A 49 0.12 0.35 13.03
CA ILE A 49 -0.34 0.59 14.41
C ILE A 49 -0.25 -0.70 15.23
N LEU A 50 -0.72 -1.82 14.66
CA LEU A 50 -0.70 -3.12 15.34
C LEU A 50 0.72 -3.62 15.58
N GLU A 51 1.66 -3.44 14.65
CA GLU A 51 3.08 -3.80 14.84
C GLU A 51 3.74 -3.00 15.99
N GLN A 52 3.30 -1.76 16.21
CA GLN A 52 3.79 -0.94 17.32
C GLN A 52 3.15 -1.32 18.66
N MET A 53 1.89 -1.76 18.66
CA MET A 53 1.14 -2.10 19.86
C MET A 53 1.29 -3.57 20.28
N LEU A 54 1.51 -4.49 19.34
CA LEU A 54 1.60 -5.92 19.55
C LEU A 54 2.96 -6.44 19.05
N ARG A 55 3.70 -7.10 19.93
CA ARG A 55 4.95 -7.79 19.59
C ARG A 55 4.74 -9.29 19.62
N ALA A 56 5.06 -9.96 18.51
CA ALA A 56 5.13 -11.42 18.46
C ALA A 56 6.50 -11.90 19.00
N GLY A 57 6.47 -12.70 20.05
CA GLY A 57 7.63 -13.38 20.61
C GLY A 57 7.99 -14.65 19.83
N PRO A 58 9.24 -15.14 19.96
CA PRO A 58 9.71 -16.35 19.28
C PRO A 58 8.92 -17.62 19.66
N ASP A 59 8.26 -17.63 20.82
CA ASP A 59 7.44 -18.73 21.31
C ASP A 59 5.96 -18.64 20.86
N GLY A 60 5.64 -17.73 19.93
CA GLY A 60 4.26 -17.48 19.48
C GLY A 60 3.40 -16.67 20.46
N THR A 61 4.00 -16.16 21.54
CA THR A 61 3.34 -15.26 22.48
C THR A 61 3.13 -13.88 21.86
N ILE A 62 1.93 -13.30 22.04
CA ILE A 62 1.63 -11.94 21.61
C ILE A 62 1.65 -11.06 22.87
N THR A 63 2.61 -10.15 22.96
CA THR A 63 2.68 -9.16 24.03
C THR A 63 2.12 -7.84 23.54
N SER A 64 1.17 -7.26 24.30
CA SER A 64 0.76 -5.88 24.09
C SER A 64 1.78 -4.95 24.75
N ALA A 65 2.46 -4.15 23.93
CA ALA A 65 3.27 -3.01 24.37
C ALA A 65 2.46 -1.70 24.38
N GLY A 66 1.19 -1.76 23.98
CA GLY A 66 0.26 -0.64 24.03
C GLY A 66 -0.37 -0.49 25.42
N GLY A 67 0.21 0.39 26.23
CA GLY A 67 -0.37 0.91 27.47
C GLY A 67 0.05 2.36 27.67
N MET A 68 -0.69 3.11 28.50
CA MET A 68 -0.24 4.42 29.00
C MET A 68 1.06 4.28 29.80
#